data_AF-A0A7W9TNL2-F1
#
_entry.id   AF-A0A7W9TNL2-F1
#
_cell.length_a   1.000
_cell.length_b   1.000
_cell.length_c   1.000
_cell.angle_alpha   90.00
_cell.angle_beta   90.00
_cell.angle_gamma   90.00
#
_symmetry.space_group_name_H-M   'P 1'
#
loop_
_entity.id
_entity.type
_entity.pdbx_description
1 polymer ?
#
loop_
_entity_poly.entity_id
_entity_poly.type
_entity_poly.pdbx_seq_one_letter_code
_entity_poly.pdbx_strand_id
1 'polypeptide(L)' 'MENAPASKGYAGGFGVDLMLKDLGLAAEASMQARATTPLGELARNLYALHSAQGHGMLDFSSILKLYRR' A
#
# COMPACT_ATOMS: atom_id res chain seq x y z
N MET A 1 -19.39 -11.41 2.32
CA MET A 1 -18.14 -10.77 2.81
C MET A 1 -18.47 -9.68 3.86
N GLU A 2 -19.13 -10.01 4.97
CA GLU A 2 -19.51 -9.00 5.97
C GLU A 2 -18.31 -8.50 6.81
N ASN A 3 -17.24 -9.29 6.93
CA ASN A 3 -16.09 -8.98 7.78
C ASN A 3 -14.87 -8.41 7.05
N ALA A 4 -14.93 -8.20 5.73
CA ALA A 4 -13.81 -7.61 5.00
C ALA A 4 -13.63 -6.12 5.37
N PRO A 5 -12.40 -5.60 5.48
CA PRO A 5 -12.16 -4.17 5.74
C PRO A 5 -12.89 -3.25 4.75
N ALA A 6 -12.99 -3.66 3.48
CA ALA A 6 -13.74 -2.94 2.45
C ALA A 6 -15.22 -2.67 2.82
N SER A 7 -15.85 -3.57 3.60
CA SER A 7 -17.24 -3.43 4.06
C SER A 7 -17.40 -2.45 5.23
N LYS A 8 -16.28 -1.97 5.81
CA LYS A 8 -16.24 -1.05 6.97
C LYS A 8 -15.49 0.25 6.62
N GLY A 9 -15.58 0.70 5.37
CA GLY A 9 -14.88 1.90 4.91
C GLY A 9 -13.34 1.78 4.94
N TYR A 10 -12.83 0.55 4.90
CA TYR A 10 -11.40 0.21 5.06
C TYR A 10 -10.81 0.52 6.43
N ALA A 11 -11.64 0.65 7.47
CA ALA A 11 -11.18 0.82 8.84
C ALA A 11 -10.65 -0.50 9.43
N GLY A 12 -9.55 -0.41 10.19
CA GLY A 12 -8.84 -1.57 10.74
C GLY A 12 -8.01 -2.30 9.68
N GLY A 13 -7.48 -3.48 10.02
CA GLY A 13 -6.67 -4.28 9.09
C GLY A 13 -5.19 -3.88 9.07
N PHE A 14 -4.56 -3.99 7.90
CA PHE A 14 -3.14 -3.68 7.72
C PHE A 14 -2.98 -2.32 7.04
N GLY A 15 -2.43 -1.35 7.77
CA GLY A 15 -2.37 0.05 7.34
C GLY A 15 -1.61 0.27 6.02
N VAL A 16 -2.07 1.23 5.23
CA VAL A 16 -1.37 1.74 4.04
C VAL A 16 0.06 2.16 4.35
N ASP A 17 0.29 2.84 5.48
CA ASP A 17 1.64 3.26 5.88
C ASP A 17 2.54 2.07 6.23
N LEU A 18 1.97 0.99 6.76
CA LEU A 18 2.72 -0.25 7.01
C LEU A 18 3.07 -0.96 5.70
N MET A 19 2.14 -1.00 4.74
CA MET A 19 2.42 -1.53 3.41
C MET A 19 3.49 -0.71 2.69
N LEU A 20 3.45 0.62 2.80
CA LEU A 20 4.47 1.50 2.24
C LEU A 20 5.84 1.24 2.87
N LYS A 21 5.90 1.06 4.19
CA LYS A 21 7.14 0.68 4.90
C LYS A 21 7.71 -0.64 4.36
N ASP A 22 6.88 -1.67 4.26
CA ASP A 22 7.32 -3.00 3.80
C ASP A 22 7.80 -2.98 2.34
N LEU A 23 7.15 -2.18 1.48
CA LEU A 23 7.62 -1.94 0.10
C LEU A 23 8.94 -1.19 0.06
N GLY A 24 9.21 -0.29 1.02
CA GLY A 24 10.52 0.34 1.19
C GLY A 24 11.61 -0.67 1.53
N LEU A 25 11.33 -1.58 2.47
CA LEU A 25 12.25 -2.67 2.84
C LEU A 25 12.49 -3.63 1.65
N ALA A 26 11.44 -3.95 0.89
CA ALA A 26 11.55 -4.78 -0.31
C ALA A 26 12.39 -4.10 -1.41
N ALA A 27 12.24 -2.78 -1.59
CA ALA A 27 13.04 -1.99 -2.52
C ALA A 27 14.53 -2.02 -2.11
N GLU A 28 14.84 -1.77 -0.84
CA GLU A 28 16.21 -1.86 -0.30
C GLU A 28 16.83 -3.24 -0.52
N ALA A 29 16.09 -4.31 -0.22
CA ALA A 29 16.55 -5.68 -0.45
C ALA A 29 16.80 -5.97 -1.94
N SER A 30 15.94 -5.46 -2.83
CA SER A 30 16.11 -5.64 -4.28
C SER A 30 17.37 -4.95 -4.81
N MET A 31 17.69 -3.76 -4.30
CA MET A 31 18.93 -3.06 -4.63
C MET A 31 20.16 -3.86 -4.17
N GLN A 32 20.15 -4.37 -2.94
CA GLN A 32 21.25 -5.19 -2.39
C GLN A 32 21.45 -6.48 -3.21
N ALA A 33 20.36 -7.13 -3.60
CA ALA A 33 20.38 -8.35 -4.40
C ALA A 33 20.62 -8.11 -5.90
N ARG A 34 20.71 -6.85 -6.36
CA ARG A 34 20.73 -6.48 -7.79
C ARG A 34 19.58 -7.08 -8.59
N ALA A 35 18.42 -7.23 -7.95
CA ALA A 35 17.20 -7.74 -8.57
C ALA A 35 16.34 -6.56 -9.05
N THR A 36 15.86 -6.61 -10.29
CA THR A 36 14.98 -5.56 -10.82
C THR A 36 13.53 -5.87 -10.47
N THR A 37 12.85 -4.98 -9.73
CA THR A 37 11.48 -5.15 -9.22
C THR A 37 10.56 -4.01 -9.68
N PRO A 38 10.37 -3.81 -11.00
CA PRO A 38 9.68 -2.61 -11.52
C PRO A 38 8.23 -2.50 -11.04
N LEU A 39 7.54 -3.63 -10.86
CA LEU A 39 6.17 -3.63 -10.30
C LEU A 39 6.15 -3.29 -8.80
N GLY A 40 7.20 -3.64 -8.06
CA GLY A 40 7.36 -3.29 -6.65
C GLY A 40 7.56 -1.80 -6.45
N GLU A 41 8.40 -1.17 -7.28
CA GLU A 41 8.58 0.29 -7.26
C GLU A 41 7.31 1.04 -7.66
N LEU A 42 6.59 0.56 -8.68
CA LEU A 42 5.29 1.13 -9.03
C LEU A 42 4.30 1.02 -7.87
N ALA A 43 4.22 -0.14 -7.22
CA ALA A 43 3.37 -0.32 -6.05
C ALA A 43 3.76 0.65 -4.93
N ARG A 44 5.05 0.77 -4.60
CA ARG A 44 5.57 1.69 -3.59
C ARG A 44 5.14 3.13 -3.85
N ASN A 45 5.26 3.58 -5.10
CA ASN A 45 4.86 4.93 -5.51
C ASN A 45 3.34 5.15 -5.37
N LEU A 46 2.52 4.15 -5.72
CA LEU A 46 1.06 4.24 -5.57
C LEU A 46 0.65 4.28 -4.09
N TYR A 47 1.27 3.47 -3.22
CA TYR A 47 1.00 3.52 -1.78
C TYR A 47 1.50 4.82 -1.14
N ALA A 48 2.62 5.38 -1.61
CA ALA A 48 3.10 6.70 -1.17
C ALA A 48 2.10 7.81 -1.53
N LEU A 49 1.59 7.81 -2.76
CA LEU A 49 0.54 8.75 -3.18
C LEU A 49 -0.73 8.61 -2.33
N HIS A 50 -1.16 7.36 -2.10
CA HIS A 50 -2.37 7.09 -1.32
C HIS A 50 -2.23 7.48 0.15
N SER A 51 -1.06 7.22 0.77
CA SER A 51 -0.72 7.69 2.11
C SER A 51 -0.75 9.22 2.19
N ALA A 52 -0.12 9.92 1.23
CA ALA A 52 -0.09 11.38 1.17
C ALA A 52 -1.47 12.04 1.01
N GLN A 53 -2.47 11.30 0.52
CA GLN A 53 -3.88 11.73 0.47
C GLN A 53 -4.61 11.58 1.82
N GLY A 54 -3.92 11.20 2.89
CA GLY A 54 -4.49 11.04 4.24
C GLY A 54 -5.07 9.66 4.52
N HIS A 55 -4.80 8.66 3.66
CA HIS A 55 -5.32 7.30 3.82
C HIS A 55 -4.37 6.34 4.54
N GLY A 56 -3.28 6.84 5.15
CA GLY A 56 -2.23 6.02 5.78
C GLY A 56 -2.71 5.00 6.81
N MET A 57 -3.76 5.35 7.56
CA MET A 57 -4.34 4.52 8.62
C MET A 57 -5.42 3.54 8.13
N LEU A 58 -5.85 3.64 6.87
CA LEU A 58 -6.80 2.70 6.29
C LEU A 58 -6.09 1.39 5.92
N ASP A 59 -6.86 0.31 5.82
CA ASP A 59 -6.36 -0.95 5.28
C ASP A 59 -5.73 -0.75 3.89
N PHE A 60 -4.67 -1.50 3.58
CA PHE A 60 -3.94 -1.41 2.31
C PHE A 60 -4.86 -1.59 1.10
N SER A 61 -5.93 -2.38 1.21
CA SER A 61 -6.92 -2.54 0.14
C SER A 61 -7.69 -1.26 -0.19
N SER A 62 -7.61 -0.23 0.66
CA SER A 62 -8.16 1.11 0.39
C SER A 62 -7.47 1.83 -0.77
N ILE A 63 -6.33 1.34 -1.26
CA ILE A 63 -5.68 1.82 -2.49
C ILE A 63 -6.62 1.83 -3.70
N LEU A 64 -7.67 1.00 -3.68
CA LEU A 64 -8.74 1.00 -4.68
C LEU A 64 -9.46 2.36 -4.78
N LYS A 65 -9.43 3.21 -3.73
CA LYS A 65 -9.96 4.57 -3.77
C LYS A 65 -9.23 5.47 -4.77
N LEU A 66 -7.98 5.17 -5.15
CA LEU A 66 -7.29 5.90 -6.23
C LEU A 66 -8.02 5.78 -7.58
N TYR A 67 -8.79 4.72 -7.78
CA TYR A 67 -9.44 4.40 -9.05
C TYR A 67 -10.97 4.52 -8.98
N ARG A 68 -11.53 4.66 -7.78
CA ARG A 68 -12.97 4.83 -7.57
C ARG A 68 -13.26 6.32 -7.36
N ARG A 69 -14.04 6.88 -8.28
CA ARG A 69 -14.61 8.23 -8.14
C ARG A 69 -15.73 8.26 -7.10
#